data_AF-A0A2V8IFA3-F1
#
_entry.id   AF-A0A2V8IFA3-F1
#
_cell.length_a   1.000
_cell.length_b   1.000
_cell.length_c   1.000
_cell.angle_alpha   90.00
_cell.angle_beta   90.00
_cell.angle_gamma   90.00
#
_symmetry.space_group_name_H-M   'P 1'
#
loop_
_entity.id
_entity.type
_entity.pdbx_description
1 polymer ?
#
loop_
_entity_poly.entity_id
_entity_poly.type
_entity_poly.pdbx_seq_one_letter_code
_entity_poly.pdbx_strand_id
1 'polypeptide(L)'
;MFSIHPKTVTATGTFTHTDSAGNLVGSGSWTALELLTFQPYGCGVVTFPDPDVMLPPNVCGGRLMLRVRLSSTAGQLEGILTVFCIIGPNPPNSHDDPSEEGVHLNVVGVINFNKIVSGMNVYIKTS
;
A
#
# COMPACT_ATOMS: atom_id res chain seq x y z
N MET A 1 2.67 4.71 10.86
CA MET A 1 1.54 5.50 11.40
C MET A 1 1.30 6.69 10.48
N PHE A 2 0.05 7.10 10.29
CA PHE A 2 -0.29 8.33 9.57
C PHE A 2 -1.56 8.96 10.18
N SER A 3 -1.76 10.25 9.98
CA SER A 3 -3.01 10.98 10.26
C SER A 3 -3.41 11.79 9.03
N ILE A 4 -4.71 11.93 8.77
CA ILE A 4 -5.24 12.75 7.67
C ILE A 4 -5.47 14.21 8.07
N HIS A 5 -5.60 14.50 9.38
CA HIS A 5 -5.85 15.84 9.92
C HIS A 5 -5.12 16.03 11.26
N PRO A 6 -4.00 16.78 11.31
CA PRO A 6 -3.23 17.23 10.15
C PRO A 6 -2.65 16.03 9.37
N LYS A 7 -2.29 16.25 8.10
CA LYS A 7 -1.62 15.21 7.31
C LYS A 7 -0.23 14.93 7.87
N THR A 8 -0.04 13.75 8.44
CA THR A 8 1.26 13.29 8.96
C THR A 8 1.50 11.84 8.56
N VAL A 9 2.75 11.45 8.41
CA VAL A 9 3.14 10.06 8.22
C VAL A 9 4.53 9.80 8.79
N THR A 10 4.64 8.67 9.48
CA THR A 10 5.91 8.05 9.87
C THR A 10 5.81 6.58 9.50
N ALA A 11 6.46 6.21 8.40
CA ALA A 11 6.48 4.84 7.90
C ALA A 11 7.80 4.57 7.18
N THR A 12 8.30 3.35 7.34
CA THR A 12 9.48 2.84 6.65
C THR A 12 9.23 1.40 6.25
N GLY A 13 10.05 0.89 5.34
CA GLY A 13 10.07 -0.52 4.99
C GLY A 13 11.30 -0.87 4.18
N THR A 14 11.34 -2.10 3.69
CA THR A 14 12.37 -2.60 2.79
C THR A 14 11.78 -2.89 1.42
N PHE A 15 12.64 -2.99 0.41
CA PHE A 15 12.26 -3.45 -0.92
C PHE A 15 13.33 -4.36 -1.50
N THR A 16 12.88 -5.26 -2.39
CA THR A 16 13.72 -6.01 -3.31
C THR A 16 13.15 -5.82 -4.71
N HIS A 17 14.04 -5.73 -5.70
CA HIS A 17 13.70 -5.62 -7.11
C HIS A 17 14.37 -6.76 -7.84
N THR A 18 13.57 -7.60 -8.49
CA THR A 18 14.04 -8.70 -9.33
C THR A 18 13.73 -8.44 -10.80
N ASP A 19 14.54 -9.01 -11.68
CA ASP A 19 14.24 -9.05 -13.11
C ASP A 19 13.19 -10.13 -13.44
N SER A 20 12.83 -10.25 -14.71
CA SER A 20 11.85 -11.24 -15.18
C SER A 20 12.30 -12.70 -15.04
N ALA A 21 13.60 -12.96 -14.88
CA ALA A 21 14.15 -14.28 -14.61
C ALA A 21 14.25 -14.57 -13.10
N GLY A 22 13.86 -13.62 -12.24
CA GLY A 22 13.91 -13.74 -10.79
C GLY A 22 15.26 -13.38 -10.17
N ASN A 23 16.22 -12.85 -10.94
CA ASN A 23 17.50 -12.43 -10.39
C ASN A 23 17.34 -11.12 -9.63
N LEU A 24 18.00 -11.00 -8.47
CA LEU A 24 18.00 -9.75 -7.69
C LEU A 24 18.79 -8.66 -8.44
N VAL A 25 18.11 -7.57 -8.79
CA VAL A 25 18.69 -6.39 -9.45
C VAL A 25 19.02 -5.30 -8.44
N GLY A 26 18.30 -5.24 -7.33
CA GLY A 26 18.57 -4.30 -6.26
C GLY A 26 17.74 -4.54 -5.02
N SER A 27 18.18 -4.00 -3.91
CA SER A 27 17.46 -4.02 -2.64
C SER A 27 17.78 -2.79 -1.83
N GLY A 28 16.95 -2.50 -0.84
CA GLY A 28 17.13 -1.32 -0.02
C GLY A 28 15.98 -1.09 0.95
N SER A 29 15.89 0.16 1.40
CA SER A 29 14.83 0.64 2.27
C SER A 29 14.04 1.77 1.62
N TRP A 30 12.83 1.98 2.11
CA TRP A 30 12.05 3.16 1.80
C TRP A 30 11.61 3.86 3.08
N THR A 31 11.52 5.18 3.00
CA THR A 31 10.99 6.04 4.07
C THR A 31 9.91 6.93 3.50
N ALA A 32 8.76 7.00 4.16
CA ALA A 32 7.70 7.94 3.82
C ALA A 32 8.15 9.37 4.10
N LEU A 33 8.00 10.24 3.10
CA LEU A 33 8.26 11.67 3.19
C LEU A 33 6.98 12.46 3.43
N GLU A 34 5.89 12.03 2.80
CA GLU A 34 4.63 12.78 2.79
C GLU A 34 3.43 11.85 2.62
N LEU A 35 2.35 12.13 3.37
CA LEU A 35 1.03 11.56 3.12
C LEU A 35 0.34 12.36 2.00
N LEU A 36 0.24 11.77 0.81
CA LEU A 36 -0.40 12.44 -0.32
C LEU A 36 -1.93 12.39 -0.17
N THR A 37 -2.48 11.18 -0.05
CA THR A 37 -3.91 10.96 0.17
C THR A 37 -4.16 9.66 0.92
N PHE A 38 -5.30 9.61 1.61
CA PHE A 38 -5.89 8.39 2.12
C PHE A 38 -7.39 8.43 1.83
N GLN A 39 -7.87 7.44 1.06
CA GLN A 39 -9.29 7.24 0.80
C GLN A 39 -9.75 6.02 1.62
N PRO A 40 -10.51 6.21 2.70
CA PRO A 40 -10.99 5.09 3.51
C PRO A 40 -12.09 4.32 2.79
N TYR A 41 -12.08 2.99 2.92
CA TYR A 41 -13.19 2.12 2.49
C TYR A 41 -14.12 1.75 3.66
N GLY A 42 -13.64 1.97 4.88
CA GLY A 42 -14.33 1.67 6.15
C GLY A 42 -13.62 0.54 6.90
N CYS A 43 -14.33 -0.09 7.84
CA CYS A 43 -13.73 -1.05 8.78
C CYS A 43 -14.68 -2.22 9.08
N GLY A 44 -14.12 -3.30 9.62
CA GLY A 44 -14.86 -4.38 10.28
C GLY A 44 -15.45 -5.46 9.36
N VAL A 45 -15.19 -5.41 8.06
CA VAL A 45 -15.72 -6.39 7.10
C VAL A 45 -14.79 -6.55 5.91
N VAL A 46 -14.71 -7.75 5.36
CA VAL A 46 -14.27 -7.98 3.98
C VAL A 46 -15.45 -8.61 3.24
N THR A 47 -15.85 -7.96 2.15
CA THR A 47 -16.95 -8.44 1.31
C THR A 47 -16.42 -9.45 0.30
N PHE A 48 -16.96 -10.67 0.37
CA PHE A 48 -16.71 -11.74 -0.60
C PHE A 48 -18.04 -12.14 -1.25
N PRO A 49 -18.03 -12.81 -2.42
CA PRO A 49 -19.25 -13.21 -3.11
C PRO A 49 -20.28 -13.95 -2.24
N ASP A 50 -19.83 -14.81 -1.31
CA ASP A 50 -20.66 -15.41 -0.25
C ASP A 50 -19.78 -16.22 0.74
N PRO A 51 -19.78 -16.01 2.08
CA PRO A 51 -20.32 -14.88 2.83
C PRO A 51 -19.27 -13.80 3.13
N ASP A 52 -19.72 -12.63 3.57
CA ASP A 52 -18.86 -11.60 4.18
C ASP A 52 -18.09 -12.16 5.38
N VAL A 53 -16.85 -11.70 5.54
CA VAL A 53 -16.02 -11.99 6.71
C VAL A 53 -16.04 -10.79 7.65
N MET A 54 -16.62 -10.97 8.84
CA MET A 54 -16.61 -9.94 9.88
C MET A 54 -15.23 -9.87 10.55
N LEU A 55 -14.72 -8.65 10.70
CA LEU A 55 -13.43 -8.34 11.31
C LEU A 55 -13.63 -7.42 12.53
N PRO A 56 -12.62 -7.30 13.42
CA PRO A 56 -12.69 -6.32 14.50
C PRO A 56 -12.94 -4.90 13.96
N PRO A 57 -13.71 -4.06 14.68
CA PRO A 57 -14.20 -2.78 14.15
C PRO A 57 -13.12 -1.72 13.90
N ASN A 58 -11.91 -1.92 14.43
CA ASN A 58 -10.75 -1.06 14.21
C ASN A 58 -9.85 -1.52 13.05
N VAL A 59 -10.19 -2.65 12.42
CA VAL A 59 -9.50 -3.18 11.25
C VAL A 59 -10.15 -2.58 10.01
N CYS A 60 -9.39 -1.77 9.28
CA CYS A 60 -9.87 -0.90 8.23
C CYS A 60 -9.09 -1.09 6.92
N GLY A 61 -9.70 -0.66 5.82
CA GLY A 61 -9.07 -0.60 4.51
C GLY A 61 -9.26 0.74 3.84
N GLY A 62 -8.74 0.83 2.64
CA GLY A 62 -8.59 2.06 1.90
C GLY A 62 -7.45 2.02 0.90
N ARG A 63 -7.28 3.16 0.24
CA ARG A 63 -6.14 3.46 -0.63
C ARG A 63 -5.27 4.53 0.01
N LEU A 64 -4.08 4.14 0.43
CA LEU A 64 -3.07 5.03 0.99
C LEU A 64 -2.02 5.37 -0.07
N MET A 65 -1.76 6.65 -0.31
CA MET A 65 -0.68 7.09 -1.20
C MET A 65 0.34 7.91 -0.44
N LEU A 66 1.60 7.50 -0.55
CA LEU A 66 2.74 8.11 0.12
C LEU A 66 3.77 8.56 -0.91
N ARG A 67 4.35 9.75 -0.73
CA ARG A 67 5.65 10.04 -1.33
C ARG A 67 6.70 9.33 -0.48
N VAL A 68 7.57 8.56 -1.12
CA VAL A 68 8.62 7.80 -0.44
C VAL A 68 9.98 8.12 -1.05
N ARG A 69 11.01 8.04 -0.20
CA ARG A 69 12.41 7.98 -0.64
C ARG A 69 12.89 6.56 -0.56
N LEU A 70 13.32 6.01 -1.69
CA LEU A 70 13.99 4.72 -1.82
C LEU A 70 15.49 4.95 -1.63
N SER A 71 16.12 4.14 -0.79
CA SER A 71 17.56 4.19 -0.53
C SER A 71 18.16 2.82 -0.78
N SER A 72 19.19 2.77 -1.62
CA SER A 72 19.97 1.56 -1.93
C SER A 72 21.46 1.90 -1.99
N THR A 73 22.31 0.88 -2.18
CA THR A 73 23.74 1.08 -2.43
C THR A 73 24.03 1.85 -3.72
N ALA A 74 23.10 1.85 -4.68
CA ALA A 74 23.22 2.59 -5.93
C ALA A 74 22.81 4.07 -5.81
N GLY A 75 22.24 4.48 -4.67
CA GLY A 75 21.81 5.86 -4.43
C GLY A 75 20.36 5.96 -3.95
N GLN A 76 19.81 7.17 -4.07
CA GLN A 76 18.47 7.50 -3.61
C GLN A 76 17.58 7.93 -4.77
N LEU A 77 16.33 7.46 -4.76
CA LEU A 77 15.29 7.83 -5.71
C LEU A 77 14.00 8.17 -4.95
N GLU A 78 13.14 8.98 -5.55
CA GLU A 78 11.80 9.24 -5.01
C GLU A 78 10.73 8.51 -5.81
N GLY A 79 9.68 8.11 -5.13
CA GLY A 79 8.56 7.41 -5.72
C GLY A 79 7.25 7.67 -5.01
N ILE A 80 6.18 7.20 -5.63
CA ILE A 80 4.83 7.18 -5.05
C ILE A 80 4.49 5.73 -4.74
N LEU A 81 4.43 5.41 -3.44
CA LEU A 81 3.96 4.12 -2.95
C LEU A 81 2.45 4.21 -2.71
N THR A 82 1.68 3.37 -3.40
CA THR A 82 0.26 3.20 -3.17
C THR A 82 0.02 1.86 -2.50
N VAL A 83 -0.68 1.86 -1.37
CA VAL A 83 -1.07 0.66 -0.65
C VAL A 83 -2.59 0.54 -0.76
N PHE A 84 -3.06 -0.63 -1.15
CA PHE A 84 -4.46 -0.98 -1.26
C PHE A 84 -4.79 -2.04 -0.21
N CYS A 85 -5.87 -1.80 0.54
CA CYS A 85 -6.45 -2.73 1.49
C CYS A 85 -7.95 -2.74 1.25
N ILE A 86 -8.51 -3.90 0.90
CA ILE A 86 -9.92 -4.03 0.49
C ILE A 86 -10.90 -4.04 1.68
N ILE A 87 -10.39 -4.04 2.91
CA ILE A 87 -11.20 -4.07 4.13
C ILE A 87 -12.14 -2.85 4.19
N GLY A 88 -13.40 -3.11 4.53
CA GLY A 88 -14.46 -2.12 4.68
C GLY A 88 -15.65 -2.43 3.77
N PRO A 89 -16.79 -1.77 4.00
CA PRO A 89 -18.00 -1.98 3.22
C PRO A 89 -18.00 -1.24 1.87
N ASN A 90 -17.03 -0.36 1.60
CA ASN A 90 -17.00 0.45 0.37
C ASN A 90 -15.67 0.35 -0.41
N PRO A 91 -15.07 -0.83 -0.64
CA PRO A 91 -14.01 -0.95 -1.62
C PRO A 91 -14.60 -0.63 -3.02
N PRO A 92 -13.88 0.11 -3.88
CA PRO A 92 -14.31 0.29 -5.26
C PRO A 92 -14.40 -1.05 -5.98
N ASN A 93 -15.37 -1.24 -6.89
CA ASN A 93 -15.60 -2.51 -7.60
C ASN A 93 -14.40 -3.04 -8.41
N SER A 94 -13.41 -2.19 -8.75
CA SER A 94 -12.15 -2.70 -9.31
C SER A 94 -11.53 -3.71 -8.34
N HIS A 95 -11.65 -3.47 -7.02
CA HIS A 95 -11.09 -4.27 -5.94
C HIS A 95 -11.92 -5.49 -5.55
N ASP A 96 -12.88 -5.92 -6.38
CA ASP A 96 -13.64 -7.16 -6.17
C ASP A 96 -12.78 -8.42 -6.39
N ASP A 97 -11.56 -8.25 -6.95
CA ASP A 97 -10.54 -9.29 -7.05
C ASP A 97 -9.53 -9.18 -5.87
N PRO A 98 -9.32 -10.24 -5.07
CA PRO A 98 -8.28 -10.25 -4.03
C PRO A 98 -6.86 -9.98 -4.57
N SER A 99 -6.61 -10.09 -5.87
CA SER A 99 -5.37 -9.65 -6.51
C SER A 99 -5.15 -8.14 -6.47
N GLU A 100 -6.18 -7.34 -6.18
CA GLU A 100 -6.03 -5.89 -6.01
C GLU A 100 -5.63 -5.47 -4.59
N GLU A 101 -5.52 -6.41 -3.65
CA GLU A 101 -4.92 -6.17 -2.34
C GLU A 101 -3.39 -6.24 -2.43
N GLY A 102 -2.71 -5.13 -2.14
CA GLY A 102 -1.26 -5.06 -2.25
C GLY A 102 -0.72 -3.66 -2.41
N VAL A 103 0.38 -3.54 -3.14
CA VAL A 103 1.08 -2.25 -3.31
C VAL A 103 1.46 -2.00 -4.77
N HIS A 104 1.40 -0.73 -5.16
CA HIS A 104 2.03 -0.21 -6.38
C HIS A 104 3.16 0.74 -5.99
N LEU A 105 4.21 0.77 -6.80
CA LEU A 105 5.31 1.73 -6.64
C LEU A 105 5.64 2.35 -7.99
N ASN A 106 5.42 3.66 -8.11
CA ASN A 106 5.88 4.43 -9.26
C ASN A 106 7.15 5.19 -8.89
N VAL A 107 8.30 4.78 -9.45
CA VAL A 107 9.58 5.50 -9.31
C VAL A 107 9.67 6.51 -10.45
N VAL A 108 9.48 7.78 -10.12
CA VAL A 108 9.23 8.85 -11.10
C VAL A 108 10.39 8.95 -12.09
N GLY A 109 10.10 8.81 -13.38
CA GLY A 109 11.09 8.89 -14.46
C GLY A 109 11.98 7.66 -14.62
N VAL A 110 11.73 6.58 -13.87
CA VAL A 110 12.55 5.35 -13.89
C VAL A 110 11.72 4.12 -14.27
N ILE A 111 10.76 3.73 -13.44
CA ILE A 111 9.99 2.50 -13.61
C ILE A 111 8.68 2.56 -12.82
N ASN A 112 7.64 1.90 -13.34
CA ASN A 112 6.33 1.80 -12.69
C ASN A 112 5.99 0.34 -12.38
N PHE A 113 5.99 -0.03 -11.10
CA PHE A 113 5.54 -1.32 -10.59
C PHE A 113 4.03 -1.23 -10.30
N ASN A 114 3.23 -1.53 -11.33
CA ASN A 114 1.77 -1.41 -11.33
C ASN A 114 1.03 -2.75 -11.35
N LYS A 115 1.74 -3.86 -11.12
CA LYS A 115 1.15 -5.18 -10.97
C LYS A 115 1.24 -5.60 -9.51
N ILE A 116 0.09 -5.90 -8.92
CA ILE A 116 0.02 -6.56 -7.62
C ILE A 116 0.17 -8.06 -7.85
N VAL A 117 1.06 -8.67 -7.07
CA VAL A 117 1.34 -10.11 -7.11
C VAL A 117 0.89 -10.83 -5.85
N SER A 118 0.78 -10.09 -4.74
CA SER A 118 0.33 -10.56 -3.43
C SER A 118 0.12 -9.38 -2.50
N GLY A 119 -0.76 -9.53 -1.52
CA GLY A 119 -0.93 -8.61 -0.41
C GLY A 119 -1.78 -9.23 0.69
N MET A 120 -1.67 -8.66 1.89
CA MET A 120 -2.52 -8.88 3.06
C MET A 120 -2.40 -7.63 3.94
N ASN A 121 -2.71 -6.49 3.36
CA ASN A 121 -2.57 -5.20 3.99
C ASN A 121 -3.69 -4.98 5.01
N VAL A 122 -3.37 -4.25 6.06
CA VAL A 122 -4.34 -3.90 7.07
C VAL A 122 -4.03 -2.52 7.63
N TYR A 123 -5.06 -1.69 7.79
CA TYR A 123 -4.95 -0.45 8.56
C TYR A 123 -5.62 -0.63 9.90
N ILE A 124 -4.91 -0.30 10.97
CA ILE A 124 -5.46 -0.34 12.33
C ILE A 124 -5.77 1.09 12.74
N LYS A 125 -7.06 1.38 12.99
CA LYS A 125 -7.48 2.65 13.56
C LYS A 125 -7.15 2.68 15.05
N THR A 126 -6.35 3.66 15.49
CA THR A 126 -5.86 3.76 16.88
C THR A 126 -6.47 4.89 17.70
N SER A 127 -7.21 5.81 17.07
CA SER A 127 -7.98 6.91 17.70
C SER A 127 -8.80 7.62 16.63
#